data_AF-A0A2R4BQ37-F1
#
_entry.id   AF-A0A2R4BQ37-F1
#
_cell.length_a   1.000
_cell.length_b   1.000
_cell.length_c   1.000
_cell.angle_alpha   90.00
_cell.angle_beta   90.00
_cell.angle_gamma   90.00
#
_symmetry.space_group_name_H-M   'P 1'
#
loop_
_entity.id
_entity.type
_entity.pdbx_description
1 polymer ?
#
loop_
_entity_poly.entity_id
_entity_poly.type
_entity_poly.pdbx_seq_one_letter_code
_entity_poly.pdbx_strand_id
1 'polypeptide(L)'
;MDVELEAAPAAASGGFGALARWQAMLERHAELFTDMLPGSAVGFVARAGSGIQPGKHVAGVIEHCRNLEMMKWCATGRGMVASTLRFPGFEAAAVDLLFVADEAALSALEASLEGDALSTIKRRIRQGGILFFVLRTKYELQDAGYEDFLDTLGLAFLGACR
;
A
#
# COMPACT_ATOMS: atom_id res chain seq x y z
N MET A 1 22.68 2.11 -25.34
CA MET A 1 21.31 2.32 -24.79
C MET A 1 21.17 1.26 -23.73
N ASP A 2 21.80 1.53 -22.61
CA ASP A 2 21.94 0.60 -21.50
C ASP A 2 20.71 0.81 -20.63
N VAL A 3 19.77 -0.11 -20.74
CA VAL A 3 18.65 -0.22 -19.82
C VAL A 3 19.24 -0.79 -18.54
N GLU A 4 19.53 0.08 -17.57
CA GLU A 4 19.75 -0.32 -16.19
C GLU A 4 18.49 -1.06 -15.72
N LEU A 5 18.54 -2.39 -15.77
CA LEU A 5 17.63 -3.24 -15.02
C LEU A 5 17.87 -2.94 -13.54
N GLU A 6 17.02 -2.08 -12.99
CA GLU A 6 16.89 -1.86 -11.56
C GLU A 6 16.76 -3.22 -10.88
N ALA A 7 17.81 -3.58 -10.14
CA ALA A 7 17.96 -4.87 -9.51
C ALA A 7 16.77 -5.15 -8.57
N ALA A 8 16.09 -6.27 -8.79
CA ALA A 8 15.08 -6.77 -7.87
C ALA A 8 15.69 -6.91 -6.47
N PRO A 9 15.18 -6.22 -5.43
CA PRO A 9 15.73 -6.36 -4.09
C PRO A 9 15.40 -7.76 -3.55
N ALA A 10 16.48 -8.50 -3.26
CA ALA A 10 16.45 -9.79 -2.61
C ALA A 10 15.87 -9.72 -1.19
N ALA A 11 15.13 -10.78 -0.83
CA ALA A 11 14.48 -11.11 0.43
C ALA A 11 14.87 -10.26 1.67
N ALA A 12 14.16 -9.15 1.88
CA ALA A 12 14.07 -8.51 3.18
C ALA A 12 13.02 -9.24 4.02
N SER A 13 13.46 -10.08 4.96
CA SER A 13 12.61 -10.54 6.06
C SER A 13 12.52 -9.42 7.09
N GLY A 14 11.63 -8.48 6.82
CA GLY A 14 11.28 -7.38 7.72
C GLY A 14 9.95 -7.61 8.44
N GLY A 15 9.38 -6.55 9.01
CA GLY A 15 8.09 -6.57 9.69
C GLY A 15 6.89 -6.97 8.82
N PHE A 16 7.09 -7.16 7.51
CA PHE A 16 6.11 -7.68 6.55
C PHE A 16 6.30 -9.18 6.21
N GLY A 17 7.26 -9.87 6.83
CA GLY A 17 7.56 -11.27 6.52
C GLY A 17 8.19 -11.45 5.13
N ALA A 18 7.90 -12.58 4.46
CA ALA A 18 8.56 -12.96 3.21
C ALA A 18 7.99 -12.23 1.98
N LEU A 19 8.80 -11.38 1.35
CA LEU A 19 8.44 -10.60 0.15
C LEU A 19 7.81 -11.43 -0.98
N ALA A 20 8.32 -12.64 -1.22
CA ALA A 20 7.80 -13.53 -2.27
C ALA A 20 6.32 -13.89 -2.09
N ARG A 21 5.82 -13.96 -0.84
CA ARG A 21 4.41 -14.25 -0.56
C ARG A 21 3.50 -13.09 -0.96
N TRP A 22 3.98 -11.86 -0.77
CA TRP A 22 3.30 -10.64 -1.24
C TRP A 22 3.28 -10.57 -2.76
N GLN A 23 4.42 -10.84 -3.40
CA GLN A 23 4.50 -10.87 -4.86
C GLN A 23 3.53 -11.89 -5.45
N ALA A 24 3.49 -13.12 -4.91
CA ALA A 24 2.56 -14.15 -5.36
C ALA A 24 1.08 -13.75 -5.16
N MET A 25 0.76 -12.99 -4.11
CA MET A 25 -0.58 -12.43 -3.88
C MET A 25 -0.94 -11.40 -4.96
N LEU A 26 -0.03 -10.49 -5.29
CA LEU A 26 -0.24 -9.49 -6.35
C LEU A 26 -0.43 -10.14 -7.72
N GLU A 27 0.33 -11.19 -8.03
CA GLU A 27 0.22 -11.94 -9.29
C GLU A 27 -1.14 -12.62 -9.45
N ARG A 28 -1.71 -13.19 -8.37
CA ARG A 28 -3.07 -13.76 -8.38
C ARG A 28 -4.15 -12.71 -8.66
N HIS A 29 -3.86 -11.45 -8.38
CA HIS A 29 -4.78 -10.32 -8.54
C HIS A 29 -4.35 -9.37 -9.67
N ALA A 30 -3.47 -9.82 -10.58
CA ALA A 30 -2.91 -8.97 -11.63
C ALA A 30 -3.96 -8.22 -12.46
N GLU A 31 -5.11 -8.86 -12.71
CA GLU A 31 -6.22 -8.27 -13.46
C GLU A 31 -6.72 -6.95 -12.85
N LEU A 32 -6.73 -6.83 -11.51
CA LEU A 32 -7.18 -5.61 -10.79
C LEU A 32 -6.25 -4.41 -11.00
N PHE A 33 -5.06 -4.64 -11.54
CA PHE A 33 -4.04 -3.62 -11.74
C PHE A 33 -3.77 -3.37 -13.23
N THR A 34 -4.55 -3.98 -14.13
CA THR A 34 -4.33 -3.91 -15.58
C THR A 34 -4.41 -2.48 -16.09
N ASP A 35 -5.36 -1.70 -15.57
CA ASP A 35 -5.58 -0.31 -16.00
C ASP A 35 -4.68 0.69 -15.25
N MET A 36 -3.91 0.25 -14.24
CA MET A 36 -3.04 1.15 -13.50
C MET A 36 -1.84 1.61 -14.33
N LEU A 37 -1.62 2.92 -14.36
CA LEU A 37 -0.47 3.50 -15.06
C LEU A 37 0.85 3.02 -14.43
N PRO A 38 1.88 2.66 -15.23
CA PRO A 38 3.20 2.34 -14.70
C PRO A 38 3.75 3.46 -13.80
N GLY A 39 4.29 3.10 -12.65
CA GLY A 39 4.76 4.03 -11.63
C GLY A 39 3.72 4.36 -10.55
N SER A 40 2.44 4.04 -10.77
CA SER A 40 1.40 4.10 -9.73
C SER A 40 1.80 3.20 -8.57
N ALA A 41 1.72 3.72 -7.34
CA ALA A 41 2.23 2.99 -6.19
C ALA A 41 1.34 3.05 -4.94
N VAL A 42 1.35 1.95 -4.22
CA VAL A 42 0.66 1.77 -2.93
C VAL A 42 1.69 1.40 -1.88
N GLY A 43 1.70 2.11 -0.76
CA GLY A 43 2.56 1.82 0.38
C GLY A 43 1.78 1.21 1.55
N PHE A 44 2.41 0.30 2.29
CA PHE A 44 1.96 -0.17 3.60
C PHE A 44 3.05 0.07 4.62
N VAL A 45 2.70 0.61 5.78
CA VAL A 45 3.58 0.78 6.93
C VAL A 45 2.89 0.31 8.20
N ALA A 46 3.68 -0.17 9.18
CA ALA A 46 3.17 -0.45 10.50
C ALA A 46 2.77 0.84 11.23
N ARG A 47 1.66 0.79 11.99
CA ARG A 47 1.22 1.89 12.87
C ARG A 47 2.16 2.03 14.06
N ALA A 48 2.67 0.90 14.56
CA ALA A 48 3.70 0.91 15.58
C ALA A 48 4.92 1.67 15.05
N GLY A 49 5.35 2.69 15.79
CA GLY A 49 6.48 3.55 15.41
C GLY A 49 6.17 4.67 14.40
N SER A 50 4.95 4.76 13.85
CA SER A 50 4.57 5.90 12.98
C SER A 50 4.01 7.10 13.72
N GLY A 51 3.64 6.94 14.99
CA GLY A 51 2.99 8.01 15.76
C GLY A 51 1.60 8.37 15.25
N ILE A 52 1.07 7.65 14.25
CA ILE A 52 -0.24 7.87 13.64
C ILE A 52 -1.31 7.37 14.60
N GLN A 53 -2.05 8.31 15.18
CA GLN A 53 -3.22 8.05 16.00
C GLN A 53 -4.49 8.56 15.29
N PRO A 54 -5.63 7.89 15.46
CA PRO A 54 -6.91 8.41 15.00
C PRO A 54 -7.14 9.83 15.57
N GLY A 55 -7.47 10.80 14.71
CA GLY A 55 -7.80 12.17 15.12
C GLY A 55 -6.62 13.14 15.30
N LYS A 56 -5.36 12.71 15.11
CA LYS A 56 -4.23 13.65 15.02
C LYS A 56 -4.06 14.15 13.59
N HIS A 57 -3.85 15.47 13.43
CA HIS A 57 -3.52 16.07 12.14
C HIS A 57 -2.27 15.42 11.55
N VAL A 58 -2.33 15.06 10.27
CA VAL A 58 -1.22 14.43 9.50
C VAL A 58 0.07 15.26 9.61
N ALA A 59 -0.03 16.59 9.74
CA ALA A 59 1.12 17.48 9.95
C ALA A 59 1.95 17.16 11.22
N GLY A 60 1.33 16.62 12.28
CA GLY A 60 2.03 16.24 13.52
C GLY A 60 2.60 14.82 13.53
N VAL A 61 2.32 14.03 12.49
CA VAL A 61 2.82 12.65 12.33
C VAL A 61 4.25 12.63 11.75
N ILE A 62 4.63 13.69 11.03
CA ILE A 62 5.79 13.76 10.13
C ILE A 62 7.14 13.56 10.86
N GLU A 63 7.24 13.91 12.15
CA GLU A 63 8.53 13.88 12.85
C GLU A 63 8.94 12.53 13.46
N HIS A 64 7.99 11.60 13.66
CA HIS A 64 8.24 10.36 14.42
C HIS A 64 8.43 9.10 13.55
N CYS A 65 8.13 9.17 12.26
CA CYS A 65 8.24 8.03 11.33
C CYS A 65 9.68 7.74 10.85
N ARG A 66 10.71 7.93 11.66
CA ARG A 66 12.09 7.64 11.22
C ARG A 66 12.35 6.13 11.27
N ASN A 67 12.90 5.58 10.18
CA ASN A 67 13.32 4.18 10.02
C ASN A 67 12.21 3.12 10.03
N LEU A 68 10.97 3.50 9.73
CA LEU A 68 9.94 2.48 9.49
C LEU A 68 10.22 1.72 8.21
N GLU A 69 9.87 0.46 8.20
CA GLU A 69 9.82 -0.31 6.97
C GLU A 69 8.50 -0.06 6.25
N MET A 70 8.57 0.01 4.92
CA MET A 70 7.44 0.13 4.03
C MET A 70 7.45 -1.00 3.02
N MET A 71 6.32 -1.69 2.90
CA MET A 71 6.02 -2.54 1.75
C MET A 71 5.40 -1.66 0.66
N LYS A 72 6.07 -1.55 -0.49
CA LYS A 72 5.59 -0.79 -1.64
C LYS A 72 5.20 -1.73 -2.77
N TRP A 73 4.00 -1.55 -3.29
CA TRP A 73 3.54 -2.18 -4.52
C TRP A 73 3.59 -1.13 -5.61
N CYS A 74 4.27 -1.43 -6.72
CA CYS A 74 4.42 -0.50 -7.84
C CYS A 74 3.90 -1.12 -9.13
N ALA A 75 3.05 -0.39 -9.87
CA ALA A 75 2.54 -0.81 -11.16
C ALA A 75 3.65 -0.76 -12.21
N THR A 76 3.78 -1.82 -12.99
CA THR A 76 4.81 -1.95 -14.05
C THR A 76 4.20 -2.06 -15.45
N GLY A 77 2.87 -1.98 -15.57
CA GLY A 77 2.12 -2.26 -16.80
C GLY A 77 1.90 -3.75 -17.09
N ARG A 78 2.43 -4.66 -16.25
CA ARG A 78 2.14 -6.12 -16.30
C ARG A 78 1.52 -6.63 -15.01
N GLY A 79 1.05 -5.72 -14.16
CA GLY A 79 0.69 -5.96 -12.77
C GLY A 79 1.61 -5.20 -11.80
N MET A 80 1.52 -5.58 -10.53
CA MET A 80 2.22 -4.92 -9.43
C MET A 80 3.46 -5.72 -9.00
N VAL A 81 4.53 -5.00 -8.69
CA VAL A 81 5.74 -5.56 -8.09
C VAL A 81 5.82 -5.11 -6.63
N ALA A 82 5.96 -6.07 -5.72
CA ALA A 82 6.21 -5.83 -4.31
C ALA A 82 7.69 -5.56 -4.06
N SER A 83 7.98 -4.58 -3.23
CA SER A 83 9.32 -4.24 -2.75
C SER A 83 9.26 -3.78 -1.30
N THR A 84 10.37 -3.96 -0.59
CA THR A 84 10.50 -3.47 0.78
C THR A 84 11.57 -2.38 0.81
N LEU A 85 11.24 -1.23 1.38
CA LEU A 85 12.16 -0.10 1.54
C LEU A 85 11.95 0.59 2.88
N ARG A 86 12.84 1.51 3.22
CA ARG A 86 12.64 2.40 4.37
C ARG A 86 11.62 3.47 4.00
N PHE A 87 10.67 3.71 4.89
CA PHE A 87 9.72 4.80 4.79
C PHE A 87 10.43 6.13 5.06
N PRO A 88 10.52 7.03 4.05
CA PRO A 88 11.23 8.29 4.19
C PRO A 88 10.34 9.40 4.80
N GLY A 89 9.07 9.09 5.11
CA GLY A 89 8.04 10.07 5.46
C GLY A 89 7.02 10.26 4.33
N PHE A 90 5.91 10.94 4.63
CA PHE A 90 4.75 11.04 3.73
C PHE A 90 5.08 11.70 2.38
N GLU A 91 5.79 12.82 2.39
CA GLU A 91 6.09 13.58 1.16
C GLU A 91 7.08 12.84 0.24
N ALA A 92 8.06 12.16 0.84
CA ALA A 92 9.11 11.47 0.09
C ALA A 92 8.79 10.00 -0.22
N ALA A 93 7.66 9.46 0.24
CA ALA A 93 7.33 8.03 0.10
C ALA A 93 7.14 7.59 -1.36
N ALA A 94 6.86 8.54 -2.27
CA ALA A 94 6.61 8.28 -3.69
C ALA A 94 5.56 7.17 -3.89
N VAL A 95 4.44 7.30 -3.17
CA VAL A 95 3.24 6.45 -3.29
C VAL A 95 2.01 7.33 -3.42
N ASP A 96 0.99 6.85 -4.09
CA ASP A 96 -0.26 7.57 -4.31
C ASP A 96 -1.29 7.27 -3.21
N LEU A 97 -1.20 6.07 -2.64
CA LEU A 97 -1.98 5.60 -1.49
C LEU A 97 -1.02 5.05 -0.43
N LEU A 98 -1.26 5.42 0.84
CA LEU A 98 -0.52 4.88 1.97
C LEU A 98 -1.47 4.25 2.98
N PHE A 99 -1.30 2.95 3.25
CA PHE A 99 -1.99 2.20 4.28
C PHE A 99 -1.13 2.09 5.53
N VAL A 100 -1.73 2.35 6.68
CA VAL A 100 -1.11 2.32 8.00
C VAL A 100 -1.85 1.30 8.86
N ALA A 101 -1.28 0.11 8.91
CA ALA A 101 -1.87 -1.06 9.58
C ALA A 101 -1.36 -1.16 11.01
N ASP A 102 -2.25 -1.37 11.99
CA ASP A 102 -1.80 -1.87 13.29
C ASP A 102 -1.23 -3.30 13.18
N GLU A 103 -0.55 -3.76 14.24
CA GLU A 103 0.11 -5.06 14.25
C GLU A 103 -0.88 -6.21 13.99
N ALA A 104 -2.07 -6.15 14.59
CA ALA A 104 -3.10 -7.18 14.41
C ALA A 104 -3.67 -7.22 12.99
N ALA A 105 -3.76 -6.06 12.32
CA ALA A 105 -4.14 -5.96 10.93
C ALA A 105 -3.03 -6.48 10.01
N LEU A 106 -1.77 -6.16 10.29
CA LEU A 106 -0.63 -6.61 9.52
C LEU A 106 -0.44 -8.14 9.60
N SER A 107 -0.47 -8.71 10.81
CA SER A 107 -0.40 -10.16 10.99
C SER A 107 -1.57 -10.89 10.33
N ALA A 108 -2.78 -10.33 10.38
CA ALA A 108 -3.94 -10.91 9.70
C ALA A 108 -3.77 -10.85 8.17
N LEU A 109 -3.20 -9.77 7.65
CA LEU A 109 -2.93 -9.64 6.22
C LEU A 109 -1.91 -10.69 5.76
N GLU A 110 -0.79 -10.82 6.47
CA GLU A 110 0.23 -11.85 6.20
C GLU A 110 -0.30 -13.29 6.25
N ALA A 111 -1.21 -13.57 7.18
CA ALA A 111 -1.86 -14.88 7.29
C ALA A 111 -2.83 -15.14 6.12
N SER A 112 -3.43 -14.08 5.55
CA SER A 112 -4.41 -14.17 4.47
C SER A 112 -3.82 -14.08 3.06
N LEU A 113 -2.50 -13.91 2.91
CA LEU A 113 -1.87 -13.68 1.60
C LEU A 113 -2.21 -14.73 0.55
N GLU A 114 -2.33 -16.00 0.94
CA GLU A 114 -2.64 -17.13 0.05
C GLU A 114 -4.12 -17.21 -0.36
N GLY A 115 -5.00 -16.43 0.27
CA GLY A 115 -6.44 -16.45 0.06
C GLY A 115 -7.04 -15.06 -0.11
N ASP A 116 -7.75 -14.58 0.91
CA ASP A 116 -8.65 -13.43 0.84
C ASP A 116 -7.98 -12.10 1.23
N ALA A 117 -6.71 -11.89 0.88
CA ALA A 117 -5.92 -10.74 1.32
C ALA A 117 -6.61 -9.37 1.11
N LEU A 118 -7.17 -9.13 -0.08
CA LEU A 118 -7.89 -7.87 -0.38
C LEU A 118 -9.17 -7.70 0.45
N SER A 119 -9.91 -8.79 0.68
CA SER A 119 -11.07 -8.81 1.57
C SER A 119 -10.67 -8.54 3.02
N THR A 120 -9.50 -9.06 3.44
CA THR A 120 -8.92 -8.78 4.75
C THR A 120 -8.53 -7.30 4.88
N ILE A 121 -7.89 -6.69 3.87
CA ILE A 121 -7.59 -5.25 3.85
C ILE A 121 -8.89 -4.45 4.01
N LYS A 122 -9.90 -4.70 3.17
CA LYS A 122 -11.23 -4.05 3.24
C LYS A 122 -11.85 -4.13 4.63
N ARG A 123 -11.84 -5.33 5.23
CA ARG A 123 -12.38 -5.57 6.58
C ARG A 123 -11.60 -4.78 7.63
N ARG A 124 -10.27 -4.76 7.55
CA ARG A 124 -9.42 -4.03 8.50
C ARG A 124 -9.53 -2.51 8.36
N ILE A 125 -9.78 -1.98 7.16
CA ILE A 125 -10.11 -0.56 6.97
C ILE A 125 -11.40 -0.22 7.72
N ARG A 126 -12.48 -0.99 7.50
CA ARG A 126 -13.77 -0.76 8.16
C ARG A 126 -13.71 -0.88 9.69
N GLN A 127 -12.84 -1.73 10.21
CA GLN A 127 -12.62 -1.92 11.65
C GLN A 127 -11.68 -0.87 12.27
N GLY A 128 -11.09 0.04 11.47
CA GLY A 128 -10.10 1.02 11.94
C GLY A 128 -8.71 0.43 12.22
N GLY A 129 -8.48 -0.84 11.88
CA GLY A 129 -7.17 -1.50 12.00
C GLY A 129 -6.19 -1.08 10.91
N ILE A 130 -6.70 -0.62 9.78
CA ILE A 130 -5.93 0.05 8.73
C ILE A 130 -6.48 1.47 8.54
N LEU A 131 -5.63 2.47 8.72
CA LEU A 131 -5.89 3.83 8.24
C LEU A 131 -5.34 3.93 6.83
N PHE A 132 -5.98 4.70 5.97
CA PHE A 132 -5.45 4.96 4.63
C PHE A 132 -5.36 6.46 4.39
N PHE A 133 -4.35 6.85 3.64
CA PHE A 133 -4.08 8.22 3.25
C PHE A 133 -3.99 8.27 1.73
N VAL A 134 -4.62 9.30 1.17
CA VAL A 134 -4.69 9.54 -0.26
C VAL A 134 -3.79 10.73 -0.53
N LEU A 135 -2.67 10.47 -1.22
CA LEU A 135 -1.61 11.45 -1.46
C LEU A 135 -1.72 12.11 -2.84
N ARG A 136 -2.67 11.64 -3.65
CA ARG A 136 -3.09 12.22 -4.93
C ARG A 136 -4.53 12.70 -4.86
N THR A 137 -4.90 13.64 -5.70
CA THR A 137 -6.29 14.03 -5.85
C THR A 137 -7.13 12.89 -6.44
N LYS A 138 -8.45 12.97 -6.26
CA LYS A 138 -9.39 12.00 -6.85
C LYS A 138 -9.18 11.84 -8.37
N TYR A 139 -9.05 12.96 -9.09
CA TYR A 139 -8.90 12.94 -10.55
C TYR A 139 -7.59 12.27 -10.97
N GLU A 140 -6.49 12.54 -10.28
CA GLU A 140 -5.21 11.88 -10.53
C GLU A 140 -5.29 10.37 -10.29
N LEU A 141 -6.02 9.90 -9.26
CA LEU A 141 -6.22 8.48 -9.02
C LEU A 141 -7.08 7.82 -10.11
N GLN A 142 -8.09 8.52 -10.62
CA GLN A 142 -8.91 8.03 -11.74
C GLN A 142 -8.10 7.91 -13.02
N ASP A 143 -7.35 8.96 -13.37
CA ASP A 143 -6.49 8.98 -14.55
C ASP A 143 -5.37 7.93 -14.45
N ALA A 144 -4.89 7.66 -13.24
CA ALA A 144 -3.92 6.61 -12.95
C ALA A 144 -4.50 5.18 -12.90
N GLY A 145 -5.81 4.99 -13.09
CA GLY A 145 -6.45 3.67 -13.20
C GLY A 145 -6.72 2.96 -11.87
N TYR A 146 -6.92 3.70 -10.77
CA TYR A 146 -7.18 3.11 -9.45
C TYR A 146 -8.61 2.61 -9.22
N GLU A 147 -9.50 2.72 -10.21
CA GLU A 147 -10.95 2.55 -10.04
C GLU A 147 -11.32 1.18 -9.45
N ASP A 148 -10.91 0.10 -10.12
CA ASP A 148 -11.24 -1.27 -9.74
C ASP A 148 -10.59 -1.69 -8.41
N PHE A 149 -9.37 -1.24 -8.17
CA PHE A 149 -8.68 -1.49 -6.91
C PHE A 149 -9.38 -0.82 -5.73
N LEU A 150 -9.75 0.46 -5.87
CA LEU A 150 -10.46 1.21 -4.82
C LEU A 150 -11.86 0.65 -4.59
N ASP A 151 -12.58 0.27 -5.66
CA ASP A 151 -13.90 -0.36 -5.53
C ASP A 151 -13.83 -1.69 -4.77
N THR A 152 -12.83 -2.52 -5.09
CA THR A 152 -12.57 -3.79 -4.39
C THR A 152 -12.41 -3.57 -2.89
N LEU A 153 -11.62 -2.56 -2.50
CA LEU A 153 -11.43 -2.18 -1.09
C LEU A 153 -12.67 -1.53 -0.44
N GLY A 154 -13.75 -1.32 -1.20
CA GLY A 154 -14.96 -0.63 -0.74
C GLY A 154 -14.72 0.86 -0.49
N LEU A 155 -13.73 1.43 -1.17
CA LEU A 155 -13.34 2.84 -1.11
C LEU A 155 -13.88 3.64 -2.30
N ALA A 156 -14.76 3.05 -3.11
CA ALA A 156 -15.35 3.60 -4.33
C ALA A 156 -15.40 5.14 -4.30
N PHE A 157 -14.44 5.73 -5.01
CA PHE A 157 -14.06 7.14 -5.04
C PHE A 157 -14.60 8.02 -3.91
N LEU A 158 -14.24 7.63 -2.68
CA LEU A 158 -14.06 8.47 -1.49
C LEU A 158 -15.17 9.51 -1.23
N GLY A 159 -16.42 9.06 -1.30
CA GLY A 159 -17.58 9.77 -0.77
C GLY A 159 -18.31 10.66 -1.76
N ALA A 160 -19.30 10.09 -2.44
CA ALA A 160 -20.60 10.74 -2.40
C ALA A 160 -21.13 10.54 -0.97
N CYS A 161 -20.91 11.52 -0.08
CA CYS A 161 -21.75 11.60 1.11
C CYS A 161 -23.19 11.70 0.60
N ARG A 162 -24.00 10.71 0.95
CA ARG A 162 -25.47 10.83 0.95
C ARG A 162 -25.93 10.82 2.39
#